data_AF-A0A978SJR2-F1
#
_entry.id   AF-A0A978SJR2-F1
#
_cell.length_a   1.000
_cell.length_b   1.000
_cell.length_c   1.000
_cell.angle_alpha   90.00
_cell.angle_beta   90.00
_cell.angle_gamma   90.00
#
_symmetry.space_group_name_H-M   'P 1'
#
loop_
_entity.id
_entity.type
_entity.pdbx_description
1 polymer ?
#
loop_
_entity_poly.entity_id
_entity_poly.type
_entity_poly.pdbx_seq_one_letter_code
_entity_poly.pdbx_strand_id
1 'polypeptide(L)'
;MFETDLVFESKDLSIFQIPDLKTRLNTLQNYFFPRLDRLITESLELIQEIYQIEPYEKLTILRSPSHRKHSENNRDQPYVLIGIGGKRKNQPLEVINKAGKPYNHHIGRLYYMMESDGSLGIFLHLLTHLEPSLNTKVLSIWKNLLVENFQTLNNIFTLNHIYHSYSHEFINFSEVLYQDWFGWSEALQFHSPIYYLPVSFETSLFSLQIAFAALYPLLDASIDIEKGKEHQLESLLDSYINWYRNGGASHWYQKKSKAQPDELNEAIQLPELDSYQFIRTGLWWEILARDNWTCCSCGRSVKQHGITLHVDHILPRSKGGDDTKQNLQTLCMKCNIGKSNRDSTDLRA
;
A
#
# COMPACT_ATOMS: atom_id res chain seq x y z
N MET A 1 9.88 -20.83 -11.73
CA MET A 1 10.72 -20.69 -10.51
C MET A 1 9.93 -19.74 -9.66
N PHE A 2 9.21 -20.21 -8.64
CA PHE A 2 8.32 -19.34 -7.89
C PHE A 2 9.20 -18.45 -7.00
N GLU A 3 9.26 -17.15 -7.30
CA GLU A 3 9.84 -16.16 -6.41
C GLU A 3 8.93 -16.05 -5.18
N THR A 4 9.35 -16.67 -4.09
CA THR A 4 8.63 -16.74 -2.82
C THR A 4 8.88 -15.52 -1.94
N ASP A 5 9.87 -14.71 -2.31
CA ASP A 5 10.30 -13.54 -1.56
C ASP A 5 9.58 -12.29 -2.07
N LEU A 6 9.10 -11.47 -1.13
CA LEU A 6 8.48 -10.20 -1.47
C LEU A 6 9.56 -9.24 -2.00
N VAL A 7 9.53 -9.00 -3.31
CA VAL A 7 10.42 -8.07 -4.01
C VAL A 7 9.58 -7.12 -4.86
N PHE A 8 9.96 -5.84 -4.84
CA PHE A 8 9.49 -4.85 -5.81
C PHE A 8 10.65 -4.54 -6.76
N GLU A 9 10.47 -4.82 -8.03
CA GLU A 9 11.54 -4.77 -9.05
C GLU A 9 11.44 -3.49 -9.89
N SER A 10 12.55 -2.97 -10.42
CA SER A 10 12.52 -1.76 -11.26
C SER A 10 11.56 -1.87 -12.46
N LYS A 11 11.30 -3.08 -12.98
CA LYS A 11 10.33 -3.32 -14.06
C LYS A 11 8.89 -3.00 -13.66
N ASP A 12 8.56 -3.02 -12.37
CA ASP A 12 7.23 -2.72 -11.84
C ASP A 12 6.79 -1.29 -12.16
N LEU A 13 7.74 -0.37 -12.37
CA LEU A 13 7.49 1.02 -12.74
C LEU A 13 6.80 1.18 -14.10
N SER A 14 6.90 0.16 -14.96
CA SER A 14 6.18 0.13 -16.24
C SER A 14 4.66 0.19 -16.08
N ILE A 15 4.11 -0.25 -14.93
CA ILE A 15 2.67 -0.18 -14.66
C ILE A 15 2.19 1.27 -14.57
N PHE A 16 2.97 2.17 -13.94
CA PHE A 16 2.64 3.58 -13.83
C PHE A 16 2.61 4.29 -15.21
N GLN A 17 3.30 3.73 -16.19
CA GLN A 17 3.39 4.27 -17.55
C GLN A 17 2.24 3.82 -18.47
N ILE A 18 1.31 2.98 -17.99
CA ILE A 18 0.14 2.55 -18.79
C ILE A 18 -0.70 3.78 -19.19
N PRO A 19 -0.91 4.06 -20.49
CA PRO A 19 -1.58 5.29 -20.92
C PRO A 19 -3.07 5.36 -20.57
N ASP A 20 -3.78 4.23 -20.63
CA ASP A 20 -5.20 4.18 -20.29
C ASP A 20 -5.39 4.19 -18.77
N LEU A 21 -5.97 5.27 -18.24
CA LEU A 21 -6.12 5.48 -16.80
C LEU A 21 -6.88 4.34 -16.12
N LYS A 22 -7.96 3.82 -16.72
CA LYS A 22 -8.76 2.76 -16.11
C LYS A 22 -7.99 1.44 -16.04
N THR A 23 -7.25 1.12 -17.10
CA THR A 23 -6.36 -0.04 -17.14
C THR A 23 -5.23 0.12 -16.14
N ARG A 24 -4.56 1.27 -16.12
CA ARG A 24 -3.50 1.58 -15.15
C ARG A 24 -3.97 1.37 -13.73
N LEU A 25 -5.10 1.98 -13.33
CA LEU A 25 -5.65 1.83 -11.99
C LEU A 25 -6.02 0.38 -11.66
N ASN A 26 -6.58 -0.39 -12.60
CA ASN A 26 -6.84 -1.82 -12.39
C ASN A 26 -5.54 -2.62 -12.21
N THR A 27 -4.54 -2.39 -13.05
CA THR A 27 -3.26 -3.09 -12.97
C THR A 27 -2.52 -2.75 -11.68
N LEU A 28 -2.48 -1.47 -11.28
CA LEU A 28 -1.89 -1.04 -10.01
C LEU A 28 -2.52 -1.79 -8.83
N GLN A 29 -3.85 -1.87 -8.77
CA GLN A 29 -4.55 -2.57 -7.70
C GLN A 29 -4.25 -4.08 -7.71
N ASN A 30 -4.43 -4.74 -8.85
CA ASN A 30 -4.32 -6.19 -8.90
C ASN A 30 -2.87 -6.69 -8.78
N TYR A 31 -1.89 -5.87 -9.18
CA TYR A 31 -0.47 -6.21 -9.09
C TYR A 31 0.15 -5.86 -7.73
N PHE A 32 -0.03 -4.62 -7.26
CA PHE A 32 0.65 -4.14 -6.06
C PHE A 32 -0.09 -4.48 -4.78
N PHE A 33 -1.44 -4.48 -4.74
CA PHE A 33 -2.13 -4.72 -3.47
C PHE A 33 -1.86 -6.09 -2.86
N PRO A 34 -1.80 -7.22 -3.60
CA PRO A 34 -1.42 -8.50 -2.98
C PRO A 34 -0.02 -8.47 -2.33
N ARG A 35 0.94 -7.79 -2.96
CA ARG A 35 2.31 -7.61 -2.45
C ARG A 35 2.33 -6.73 -1.20
N LEU A 36 1.64 -5.60 -1.28
CA LEU A 36 1.51 -4.63 -0.21
C LEU A 36 0.69 -5.18 0.97
N ASP A 37 -0.31 -6.04 0.70
CA ASP A 37 -1.12 -6.74 1.71
C ASP A 37 -0.24 -7.71 2.51
N ARG A 38 0.68 -8.42 1.86
CA ARG A 38 1.69 -9.23 2.56
C ARG A 38 2.57 -8.34 3.44
N LEU A 39 3.10 -7.24 2.89
CA LEU A 39 3.96 -6.31 3.62
C LEU A 39 3.27 -5.75 4.88
N ILE A 40 2.03 -5.27 4.75
CA ILE A 40 1.30 -4.69 5.89
C ILE A 40 0.93 -5.76 6.92
N THR A 41 0.62 -6.98 6.48
CA THR A 41 0.31 -8.10 7.39
C THR A 41 1.52 -8.44 8.25
N GLU A 42 2.70 -8.57 7.65
CA GLU A 42 3.96 -8.80 8.37
C GLU A 42 4.27 -7.65 9.35
N SER A 43 4.00 -6.39 8.98
CA SER A 43 4.17 -5.25 9.88
C SER A 43 3.18 -5.25 11.05
N LEU A 44 1.94 -5.71 10.84
CA LEU A 44 0.94 -5.84 11.91
C LEU A 44 1.27 -6.99 12.86
N GLU A 45 1.81 -8.10 12.36
CA GLU A 45 2.36 -9.18 13.20
C GLU A 45 3.52 -8.68 14.07
N LEU A 46 4.41 -7.85 13.50
CA LEU A 46 5.49 -7.22 14.26
C LEU A 46 4.95 -6.28 15.35
N ILE A 47 3.93 -5.49 15.05
CA ILE A 47 3.25 -4.63 16.04
C ILE A 47 2.65 -5.49 17.16
N GLN A 48 1.97 -6.59 16.84
CA GLN A 48 1.44 -7.52 17.84
C GLN A 48 2.55 -8.12 18.71
N GLU A 49 3.68 -8.50 18.11
CA GLU A 49 4.85 -9.03 18.82
C GLU A 49 5.46 -8.00 19.79
N ILE A 50 5.65 -6.75 19.35
CA ILE A 50 6.28 -5.70 20.16
C ILE A 50 5.35 -5.25 21.29
N TYR A 51 4.09 -4.97 20.97
CA TYR A 51 3.19 -4.24 21.85
C TYR A 51 2.18 -5.13 22.57
N GLN A 52 2.08 -6.42 22.22
CA GLN A 52 1.16 -7.38 22.85
C GLN A 52 -0.31 -6.91 22.80
N ILE A 53 -0.69 -6.32 21.66
CA ILE A 53 -2.04 -5.82 21.37
C ILE A 53 -2.64 -6.54 20.16
N GLU A 54 -3.96 -6.46 20.00
CA GLU A 54 -4.65 -6.89 18.78
C GLU A 54 -4.89 -5.67 17.84
N PRO A 55 -4.03 -5.44 16.81
CA PRO A 55 -4.09 -4.21 16.02
C PRO A 55 -5.43 -4.07 15.27
N TYR A 56 -6.02 -5.19 14.87
CA TYR A 56 -7.28 -5.23 14.14
C TYR A 56 -8.49 -4.79 14.97
N GLU A 57 -8.40 -4.65 16.30
CA GLU A 57 -9.55 -4.14 17.09
C GLU A 57 -9.81 -2.65 16.86
N LYS A 58 -8.73 -1.86 16.79
CA LYS A 58 -8.79 -0.39 16.66
C LYS A 58 -8.56 0.11 15.24
N LEU A 59 -7.90 -0.66 14.37
CA LEU A 59 -7.38 -0.18 13.08
C LEU A 59 -8.15 -0.68 11.86
N THR A 60 -8.17 0.13 10.79
CA THR A 60 -8.66 -0.26 9.47
C THR A 60 -7.53 -0.14 8.45
N ILE A 61 -7.51 -1.02 7.45
CA ILE A 61 -6.57 -0.92 6.34
C ILE A 61 -7.02 0.21 5.39
N LEU A 62 -6.07 1.05 4.99
CA LEU A 62 -6.20 2.12 4.01
C LEU A 62 -5.54 1.67 2.70
N ARG A 63 -6.17 1.94 1.56
CA ARG A 63 -5.62 1.60 0.23
C ARG A 63 -5.84 2.74 -0.76
N SER A 64 -4.83 3.03 -1.56
CA SER A 64 -4.89 3.95 -2.70
C SER A 64 -4.01 3.39 -3.83
N PRO A 65 -4.40 3.51 -5.11
CA PRO A 65 -5.63 4.12 -5.59
C PRO A 65 -6.87 3.30 -5.28
N SER A 66 -7.94 3.98 -4.88
CA SER A 66 -9.29 3.41 -4.91
C SER A 66 -9.97 3.88 -6.20
N HIS A 67 -10.41 2.96 -7.06
CA HIS A 67 -11.24 3.31 -8.21
C HIS A 67 -12.50 2.46 -8.21
N ARG A 68 -13.64 3.11 -8.45
CA ARG A 68 -14.94 2.44 -8.56
C ARG A 68 -15.19 2.19 -10.04
N LYS A 69 -15.62 0.97 -10.42
CA LYS A 69 -15.90 0.59 -11.82
C LYS A 69 -16.81 1.57 -12.58
N HIS A 70 -17.65 2.30 -11.85
CA HIS A 70 -18.64 3.26 -12.35
C HIS A 70 -18.36 4.73 -11.95
N SER A 71 -17.14 5.07 -11.50
CA SER A 71 -16.82 6.48 -11.21
C SER A 71 -16.73 7.27 -12.52
N GLU A 72 -17.47 8.38 -12.62
CA GLU A 72 -17.39 9.31 -13.76
C GLU A 72 -16.03 10.03 -13.81
N ASN A 73 -15.41 10.25 -12.65
CA ASN A 73 -14.10 10.87 -12.52
C ASN A 73 -13.18 9.96 -11.72
N ASN A 74 -12.27 9.26 -12.40
CA ASN A 74 -11.10 8.66 -11.74
C ASN A 74 -9.98 9.69 -11.73
N ARG A 75 -9.35 9.90 -10.58
CA ARG A 75 -8.16 10.74 -10.49
C ARG A 75 -6.94 9.88 -10.79
N ASP A 76 -6.07 10.39 -11.63
CA ASP A 76 -4.74 9.81 -11.78
C ASP A 76 -3.99 9.94 -10.45
N GLN A 77 -3.31 8.87 -10.07
CA GLN A 77 -2.49 8.86 -8.85
C GLN A 77 -1.13 8.31 -9.22
N PRO A 78 -0.06 9.11 -9.06
CA PRO A 78 1.30 8.68 -9.36
C PRO A 78 1.87 7.80 -8.24
N TYR A 79 1.03 7.09 -7.48
CA TYR A 79 1.46 6.28 -6.35
C TYR A 79 0.48 5.13 -6.05
N VAL A 80 0.99 4.13 -5.35
CA VAL A 80 0.21 3.11 -4.65
C VAL A 80 0.55 3.17 -3.16
N LEU A 81 -0.48 3.07 -2.32
CA LEU A 81 -0.36 3.21 -0.88
C LEU A 81 -1.17 2.12 -0.20
N ILE A 82 -0.57 1.49 0.82
CA ILE A 82 -1.26 0.66 1.80
C ILE A 82 -0.89 1.12 3.20
N GLY A 83 -1.84 1.10 4.13
CA GLY A 83 -1.52 1.42 5.51
C GLY A 83 -2.65 1.17 6.46
N ILE A 84 -2.57 1.83 7.61
CA ILE A 84 -3.53 1.75 8.70
C ILE A 84 -3.97 3.13 9.15
N GLY A 85 -5.21 3.19 9.64
CA GLY A 85 -5.77 4.32 10.37
C GLY A 85 -6.82 3.83 11.35
N GLY A 86 -7.41 4.72 12.14
CA GLY A 86 -8.43 4.33 13.10
C GLY A 86 -9.72 3.83 12.45
N LYS A 87 -10.33 2.76 12.98
CA LYS A 87 -11.64 2.29 12.56
C LYS A 87 -12.71 3.34 12.80
N ARG A 88 -13.52 3.58 11.78
CA ARG A 88 -14.75 4.36 11.90
C ARG A 88 -15.74 3.63 12.81
N LYS A 89 -16.21 4.30 13.86
CA LYS A 89 -17.39 3.90 14.64
C LYS A 89 -18.50 4.93 14.45
N ASN A 90 -19.73 4.57 14.78
CA ASN A 90 -20.90 5.48 14.75
C ASN A 90 -20.86 6.57 15.85
N GLN A 91 -19.68 6.85 16.41
CA GLN A 91 -19.47 7.88 17.42
C GLN A 91 -18.68 9.03 16.80
N PRO A 92 -19.16 10.27 16.92
CA PRO A 92 -18.40 11.44 16.50
C PRO A 92 -17.09 11.57 17.31
N LEU A 93 -16.03 12.06 16.66
CA LEU A 93 -14.75 12.36 17.32
C LEU A 93 -14.81 13.69 18.09
N GLU A 94 -13.89 13.90 19.04
CA GLU A 94 -13.74 15.20 19.71
C GLU A 94 -13.17 16.28 18.77
N VAL A 95 -12.55 15.86 17.67
CA VAL A 95 -12.02 16.76 16.64
C VAL A 95 -13.17 17.33 15.81
N ILE A 96 -13.17 18.63 15.58
CA ILE A 96 -14.16 19.34 14.76
C ILE A 96 -13.56 19.94 13.48
N ASN A 97 -14.35 19.99 12.42
CA ASN A 97 -13.95 20.59 11.14
C ASN A 97 -14.21 22.11 11.11
N LYS A 98 -13.84 22.78 10.01
CA LYS A 98 -14.05 24.22 9.78
C LYS A 98 -15.49 24.70 9.96
N ALA A 99 -16.48 23.81 9.81
CA ALA A 99 -17.88 24.11 10.00
C ALA A 99 -18.36 23.87 11.45
N GLY A 100 -17.45 23.61 12.39
CA GLY A 100 -17.75 23.32 13.79
C GLY A 100 -18.38 21.94 14.03
N LYS A 101 -18.35 21.04 13.03
CA LYS A 101 -18.94 19.70 13.14
C LYS A 101 -17.87 18.65 13.48
N PRO A 102 -18.17 17.68 14.35
CA PRO A 102 -17.27 16.56 14.60
C PRO A 102 -16.84 15.81 13.33
N TYR A 103 -15.57 15.42 13.30
CA TYR A 103 -15.08 14.48 12.32
C TYR A 103 -15.74 13.11 12.53
N ASN A 104 -16.00 12.43 11.40
CA ASN A 104 -16.57 11.08 11.37
C ASN A 104 -15.55 10.02 10.94
N HIS A 105 -14.30 10.41 10.75
CA HIS A 105 -13.18 9.55 10.39
C HIS A 105 -11.93 10.06 11.10
N HIS A 106 -11.07 9.12 11.46
CA HIS A 106 -9.79 9.42 12.09
C HIS A 106 -8.88 10.18 11.10
N ILE A 107 -8.10 11.12 11.62
CA ILE A 107 -7.25 12.02 10.82
C ILE A 107 -5.75 11.68 10.91
N GLY A 108 -5.41 10.66 11.71
CA GLY A 108 -4.13 9.98 11.73
C GLY A 108 -4.08 8.78 10.77
N ARG A 109 -2.97 8.63 10.03
CA ARG A 109 -2.71 7.50 9.13
C ARG A 109 -1.23 7.16 9.06
N LEU A 110 -0.90 5.87 9.08
CA LEU A 110 0.46 5.34 8.91
C LEU A 110 0.46 4.40 7.71
N TYR A 111 1.32 4.62 6.72
CA TYR A 111 1.24 3.88 5.47
C TYR A 111 2.58 3.72 4.76
N TYR A 112 2.70 2.63 4.01
CA TYR A 112 3.67 2.48 2.93
C TYR A 112 3.15 3.21 1.70
N MET A 113 4.02 3.92 1.01
CA MET A 113 3.72 4.55 -0.27
C MET A 113 4.86 4.30 -1.23
N MET A 114 4.51 3.82 -2.41
CA MET A 114 5.40 3.70 -3.54
C MET A 114 4.94 4.64 -4.65
N GLU A 115 5.82 5.53 -5.09
CA GLU A 115 5.54 6.49 -6.15
C GLU A 115 6.02 6.01 -7.52
N SER A 116 5.52 6.67 -8.56
CA SER A 116 5.81 6.34 -9.96
C SER A 116 7.26 6.55 -10.38
N ASP A 117 8.05 7.28 -9.57
CA ASP A 117 9.50 7.43 -9.73
C ASP A 117 10.29 6.25 -9.14
N GLY A 118 9.60 5.31 -8.49
CA GLY A 118 10.17 4.13 -7.86
C GLY A 118 10.71 4.35 -6.46
N SER A 119 10.38 5.47 -5.82
CA SER A 119 10.54 5.62 -4.38
C SER A 119 9.54 4.75 -3.62
N LEU A 120 9.98 4.14 -2.52
CA LEU A 120 9.17 3.43 -1.53
C LEU A 120 9.58 3.90 -0.13
N GLY A 121 8.60 4.29 0.68
CA GLY A 121 8.83 4.71 2.06
C GLY A 121 7.58 4.58 2.93
N ILE A 122 7.74 4.94 4.20
CA ILE A 122 6.66 4.99 5.19
C ILE A 122 6.39 6.42 5.59
N PHE A 123 5.12 6.71 5.80
CA PHE A 123 4.63 8.03 6.10
C PHE A 123 3.60 7.91 7.23
N LEU A 124 3.86 8.58 8.35
CA LEU A 124 2.90 8.84 9.41
C LEU A 124 2.42 10.27 9.25
N HIS A 125 1.13 10.45 9.00
CA HIS A 125 0.51 11.76 8.98
C HIS A 125 -0.46 11.86 10.14
N LEU A 126 -0.21 12.81 11.04
CA LEU A 126 -1.06 13.10 12.19
C LEU A 126 -1.73 14.46 12.01
N LEU A 127 -2.93 14.62 12.55
CA LEU A 127 -3.63 15.91 12.59
C LEU A 127 -3.86 16.54 11.20
N THR A 128 -4.02 15.70 10.17
CA THR A 128 -4.29 16.19 8.81
C THR A 128 -5.62 16.92 8.73
N HIS A 129 -5.66 18.02 7.96
CA HIS A 129 -6.87 18.82 7.72
C HIS A 129 -7.54 19.40 8.98
N LEU A 130 -6.80 19.48 10.08
CA LEU A 130 -7.27 20.03 11.34
C LEU A 130 -7.37 21.56 11.26
N GLU A 131 -8.45 22.12 11.80
CA GLU A 131 -8.66 23.56 11.91
C GLU A 131 -8.14 24.03 13.29
N PRO A 132 -6.99 24.72 13.38
CA PRO A 132 -6.32 24.96 14.65
C PRO A 132 -7.15 25.80 15.62
N SER A 133 -7.83 26.80 15.09
CA SER A 133 -8.73 27.70 15.83
C SER A 133 -9.88 26.95 16.54
N LEU A 134 -10.25 25.79 16.01
CA LEU A 134 -11.38 24.99 16.50
C LEU A 134 -10.96 23.78 17.34
N ASN A 135 -9.69 23.35 17.27
CA ASN A 135 -9.22 22.09 17.87
C ASN A 135 -8.11 22.28 18.91
N THR A 136 -8.11 23.43 19.60
CA THR A 136 -7.07 23.84 20.56
C THR A 136 -6.77 22.79 21.63
N LYS A 137 -7.80 22.10 22.16
CA LYS A 137 -7.64 21.01 23.14
C LYS A 137 -6.78 19.86 22.59
N VAL A 138 -7.11 19.34 21.42
CA VAL A 138 -6.40 18.21 20.79
C VAL A 138 -4.96 18.60 20.46
N LEU A 139 -4.75 19.83 19.97
CA LEU A 139 -3.42 20.37 19.71
C LEU A 139 -2.58 20.50 20.98
N SER A 140 -3.16 20.97 22.08
CA SER A 140 -2.44 21.11 23.35
C SER A 140 -2.00 19.76 23.93
N ILE A 141 -2.86 18.73 23.80
CA ILE A 141 -2.51 17.37 24.23
C ILE A 141 -1.31 16.86 23.44
N TRP A 142 -1.35 16.99 22.12
CA TRP A 142 -0.24 16.58 21.26
C TRP A 142 1.06 17.34 21.53
N LYS A 143 0.98 18.66 21.71
CA LYS A 143 2.15 19.48 22.03
C LYS A 143 2.81 19.01 23.34
N ASN A 144 2.02 18.81 24.39
CA ASN A 144 2.52 18.35 25.67
C ASN A 144 3.14 16.95 25.54
N LEU A 145 2.47 16.02 24.86
CA LEU A 145 2.96 14.66 24.70
C LEU A 145 4.31 14.58 23.99
N LEU A 146 4.48 15.35 22.91
CA LEU A 146 5.74 15.36 22.16
C LEU A 146 6.87 16.01 22.96
N VAL A 147 6.57 17.03 23.77
CA VAL A 147 7.55 17.69 24.66
C VAL A 147 7.97 16.74 25.79
N GLU A 148 7.00 16.14 26.48
CA GLU A 148 7.23 15.24 27.61
C GLU A 148 8.02 13.99 27.20
N ASN A 149 7.76 13.49 25.98
CA ASN A 149 8.41 12.29 25.44
C ASN A 149 9.56 12.59 24.45
N PHE A 150 10.01 13.84 24.34
CA PHE A 150 10.96 14.26 23.29
C PHE A 150 12.22 13.40 23.24
N GLN A 151 12.88 13.18 24.38
CA GLN A 151 14.14 12.43 24.43
C GLN A 151 13.96 10.98 23.97
N THR A 152 12.88 10.34 24.43
CA THR A 152 12.53 8.96 24.10
C THR A 152 12.20 8.83 22.61
N LEU A 153 11.35 9.72 22.09
CA LEU A 153 11.00 9.77 20.67
C LEU A 153 12.22 10.04 19.79
N ASN A 154 13.05 11.02 20.15
CA ASN A 154 14.26 11.35 19.39
C ASN A 154 15.23 10.17 19.31
N ASN A 155 15.40 9.42 20.40
CA ASN A 155 16.23 8.21 20.41
C ASN A 155 15.67 7.13 19.48
N ILE A 156 14.36 6.87 19.56
CA ILE A 156 13.68 5.90 18.68
C ILE A 156 13.76 6.35 17.22
N PHE A 157 13.54 7.62 16.93
CA PHE A 157 13.59 8.12 15.55
C PHE A 157 14.98 8.06 14.96
N THR A 158 15.99 8.49 15.72
CA THR A 158 17.40 8.41 15.30
C THR A 158 17.80 6.97 15.01
N LEU A 159 17.42 6.04 15.89
CA LEU A 159 17.71 4.61 15.74
C LEU A 159 17.11 4.01 14.46
N ASN A 160 15.91 4.46 14.08
CA ASN A 160 15.16 3.94 12.94
C ASN A 160 15.29 4.82 11.68
N HIS A 161 16.17 5.83 11.71
CA HIS A 161 16.32 6.83 10.65
C HIS A 161 14.99 7.49 10.25
N ILE A 162 14.13 7.76 11.23
CA ILE A 162 12.88 8.47 11.02
C ILE A 162 13.18 9.96 11.04
N TYR A 163 12.68 10.65 10.01
CA TYR A 163 12.76 12.09 9.88
C TYR A 163 11.37 12.67 9.98
N HIS A 164 11.24 13.89 10.49
CA HIS A 164 10.00 14.66 10.41
C HIS A 164 10.13 15.73 9.33
N SER A 165 9.02 16.10 8.71
CA SER A 165 8.97 17.23 7.80
C SER A 165 7.80 18.14 8.17
N TYR A 166 8.00 19.44 8.00
CA TYR A 166 6.94 20.45 8.03
C TYR A 166 7.10 21.30 6.79
N SER A 167 6.03 21.50 6.02
CA SER A 167 6.06 22.34 4.81
C SER A 167 7.18 22.06 3.81
N HIS A 168 7.64 20.81 3.72
CA HIS A 168 8.79 20.39 2.90
C HIS A 168 10.14 21.00 3.35
N GLU A 169 10.21 21.59 4.55
CA GLU A 169 11.43 22.07 5.20
C GLU A 169 11.96 21.05 6.23
N PHE A 170 13.29 20.90 6.28
CA PHE A 170 13.99 20.10 7.28
C PHE A 170 14.26 20.96 8.52
N ILE A 171 13.32 20.94 9.45
CA ILE A 171 13.42 21.65 10.73
C ILE A 171 13.99 20.69 11.79
N ASN A 172 14.65 21.14 12.86
CA ASN A 172 15.03 20.21 13.94
C ASN A 172 13.77 19.74 14.71
N PHE A 173 13.71 18.49 15.17
CA PHE A 173 12.54 17.98 15.90
C PHE A 173 12.26 18.80 17.16
N SER A 174 13.30 19.30 17.82
CA SER A 174 13.14 20.21 18.96
C SER A 174 12.47 21.52 18.56
N GLU A 175 12.78 22.07 17.38
CA GLU A 175 12.23 23.33 16.90
C GLU A 175 10.73 23.21 16.55
N VAL A 176 10.29 22.03 16.09
CA VAL A 176 8.86 21.73 15.86
C VAL A 176 8.02 21.89 17.14
N LEU A 177 8.60 21.62 18.32
CA LEU A 177 7.89 21.70 19.59
C LEU A 177 7.64 23.14 20.08
N TYR A 178 8.48 24.08 19.65
CA TYR A 178 8.49 25.46 20.16
C TYR A 178 7.90 26.48 19.19
N GLN A 179 7.60 26.09 17.96
CA GLN A 179 6.85 26.94 17.05
C GLN A 179 5.37 27.00 17.49
N ASP A 180 4.79 28.20 17.56
CA ASP A 180 3.34 28.47 17.69
C ASP A 180 2.47 27.91 16.53
N TRP A 181 3.04 27.04 15.69
CA TRP A 181 2.59 26.79 14.33
C TRP A 181 2.01 25.38 14.18
N PHE A 182 0.73 25.25 14.54
CA PHE A 182 -0.15 24.40 13.73
C PHE A 182 -0.68 25.29 12.60
N GLY A 183 0.21 25.65 11.67
CA GLY A 183 -0.15 26.43 10.49
C GLY A 183 -1.07 25.64 9.56
N TRP A 184 -1.90 26.36 8.81
CA TRP A 184 -2.92 25.78 7.97
C TRP A 184 -2.30 24.87 6.91
N SER A 185 -2.78 23.62 6.84
CA SER A 185 -2.60 22.62 5.77
C SER A 185 -1.48 21.59 5.86
N GLU A 186 -0.48 21.72 6.73
CA GLU A 186 0.66 20.79 6.75
C GLU A 186 0.82 20.13 8.11
N ALA A 187 0.36 18.87 8.15
CA ALA A 187 0.32 17.97 9.29
C ALA A 187 1.67 17.79 9.99
N LEU A 188 1.62 17.31 11.23
CA LEU A 188 2.76 16.66 11.86
C LEU A 188 3.04 15.36 11.11
N GLN A 189 4.14 15.34 10.35
CA GLN A 189 4.49 14.24 9.47
C GLN A 189 5.83 13.62 9.86
N PHE A 190 5.87 12.29 9.87
CA PHE A 190 7.08 11.51 10.06
C PHE A 190 7.25 10.55 8.89
N HIS A 191 8.49 10.36 8.48
CA HIS A 191 8.85 9.60 7.29
C HIS A 191 10.03 8.68 7.62
N SER A 192 10.01 7.47 7.09
CA SER A 192 11.20 6.62 7.04
C SER A 192 12.20 7.17 6.03
N PRO A 193 13.41 6.57 5.91
CA PRO A 193 14.19 6.72 4.70
C PRO A 193 13.38 6.28 3.48
N ILE A 194 13.65 6.93 2.35
CA ILE A 194 13.11 6.55 1.06
C ILE A 194 14.10 5.60 0.38
N TYR A 195 13.59 4.46 -0.07
CA TYR A 195 14.36 3.49 -0.85
C TYR A 195 13.87 3.48 -2.29
N TYR A 196 14.77 3.26 -3.24
CA TYR A 196 14.42 3.18 -4.66
C TYR A 196 14.47 1.73 -5.13
N LEU A 197 13.53 1.36 -6.02
CA LEU A 197 13.46 0.01 -6.58
C LEU A 197 14.77 -0.36 -7.34
N PRO A 198 15.24 -1.62 -7.23
CA PRO A 198 14.58 -2.74 -6.60
C PRO A 198 14.72 -2.76 -5.07
N VAL A 199 13.68 -3.23 -4.40
CA VAL A 199 13.63 -3.35 -2.93
C VAL A 199 13.12 -4.73 -2.52
N SER A 200 13.84 -5.38 -1.60
CA SER A 200 13.51 -6.69 -1.03
C SER A 200 13.59 -6.64 0.50
N PHE A 201 13.21 -7.75 1.15
CA PHE A 201 13.33 -7.91 2.59
C PHE A 201 14.75 -7.63 3.10
N GLU A 202 15.76 -8.24 2.49
CA GLU A 202 17.15 -8.14 2.91
C GLU A 202 17.76 -6.75 2.69
N THR A 203 17.29 -6.00 1.69
CA THR A 203 17.86 -4.70 1.36
C THR A 203 17.23 -3.56 2.16
N SER A 204 15.90 -3.56 2.28
CA SER A 204 15.17 -2.35 2.71
C SER A 204 13.80 -2.59 3.32
N LEU A 205 13.04 -3.61 2.91
CA LEU A 205 11.70 -3.83 3.49
C LEU A 205 11.76 -4.17 4.98
N PHE A 206 12.81 -4.89 5.44
CA PHE A 206 13.03 -5.10 6.87
C PHE A 206 13.14 -3.77 7.63
N SER A 207 14.03 -2.87 7.20
CA SER A 207 14.21 -1.56 7.82
C SER A 207 12.91 -0.74 7.83
N LEU A 208 12.14 -0.82 6.74
CA LEU A 208 10.83 -0.21 6.67
C LEU A 208 9.85 -0.84 7.68
N GLN A 209 9.74 -2.16 7.79
CA GLN A 209 8.88 -2.81 8.80
C GLN A 209 9.21 -2.35 10.23
N ILE A 210 10.50 -2.24 10.56
CA ILE A 210 10.95 -1.76 11.87
C ILE A 210 10.52 -0.30 12.08
N ALA A 211 10.73 0.58 11.10
CA ALA A 211 10.29 1.98 11.17
C ALA A 211 8.76 2.11 11.26
N PHE A 212 8.02 1.23 10.57
CA PHE A 212 6.55 1.19 10.63
C PHE A 212 6.09 0.87 12.04
N ALA A 213 6.66 -0.17 12.66
CA ALA A 213 6.34 -0.52 14.04
C ALA A 213 6.74 0.61 15.01
N ALA A 214 7.91 1.23 14.83
CA ALA A 214 8.36 2.35 15.67
C ALA A 214 7.43 3.57 15.64
N LEU A 215 6.74 3.81 14.52
CA LEU A 215 5.79 4.91 14.35
C LEU A 215 4.37 4.57 14.85
N TYR A 216 4.07 3.30 15.08
CA TYR A 216 2.74 2.84 15.50
C TYR A 216 2.23 3.50 16.80
N PRO A 217 3.03 3.66 17.88
CA PRO A 217 2.56 4.25 19.14
C PRO A 217 1.94 5.64 18.98
N LEU A 218 2.48 6.45 18.06
CA LEU A 218 1.94 7.78 17.76
C LEU A 218 0.59 7.69 17.05
N LEU A 219 0.40 6.74 16.14
CA LEU A 219 -0.90 6.53 15.51
C LEU A 219 -1.95 6.06 16.54
N ASP A 220 -1.60 5.10 17.40
CA ASP A 220 -2.51 4.60 18.45
C ASP A 220 -2.92 5.73 19.39
N ALA A 221 -1.97 6.55 19.85
CA ALA A 221 -2.25 7.73 20.66
C ALA A 221 -3.18 8.72 19.94
N SER A 222 -2.97 8.97 18.64
CA SER A 222 -3.88 9.82 17.82
C SER A 222 -5.31 9.32 17.89
N ILE A 223 -5.51 8.01 17.70
CA ILE A 223 -6.82 7.40 17.64
C ILE A 223 -7.56 7.55 18.98
N ASP A 224 -6.86 7.41 20.10
CA ASP A 224 -7.46 7.55 21.43
C ASP A 224 -7.70 9.02 21.80
N ILE A 225 -6.75 9.93 21.52
CA ILE A 225 -6.92 11.38 21.73
C ILE A 225 -8.10 11.93 20.92
N GLU A 226 -8.23 11.54 19.65
CA GLU A 226 -9.33 11.95 18.78
C GLU A 226 -10.71 11.49 19.32
N LYS A 227 -10.73 10.43 20.14
CA LYS A 227 -11.92 9.91 20.82
C LYS A 227 -12.14 10.48 22.24
N GLY A 228 -11.24 11.35 22.72
CA GLY A 228 -11.27 11.82 24.10
C GLY A 228 -10.92 10.74 25.13
N LYS A 229 -10.17 9.71 24.72
CA LYS A 229 -9.73 8.61 25.57
C LYS A 229 -8.30 8.84 26.06
N GLU A 230 -7.98 8.22 27.19
CA GLU A 230 -6.61 8.12 27.68
C GLU A 230 -5.78 7.27 26.69
N HIS A 231 -4.60 7.78 26.34
CA HIS A 231 -3.65 7.08 25.47
C HIS A 231 -2.65 6.27 26.30
N GLN A 232 -1.89 5.40 25.64
CA GLN A 232 -0.86 4.57 26.28
C GLN A 232 0.54 4.78 25.67
N LEU A 233 0.78 5.96 25.07
CA LEU A 233 1.99 6.29 24.33
C LEU A 233 3.27 5.88 25.06
N GLU A 234 3.45 6.32 26.30
CA GLU A 234 4.63 6.07 27.12
C GLU A 234 4.91 4.57 27.28
N SER A 235 3.87 3.80 27.62
CA SER A 235 3.96 2.34 27.80
C SER A 235 4.30 1.62 26.50
N LEU A 236 3.76 2.09 25.37
CA LEU A 236 4.10 1.55 24.05
C LEU A 236 5.54 1.90 23.66
N LEU A 237 6.00 3.12 23.89
CA LEU A 237 7.39 3.52 23.64
C LEU A 237 8.38 2.67 24.47
N ASP A 238 8.08 2.42 25.74
CA ASP A 238 8.88 1.54 26.60
C ASP A 238 8.89 0.10 26.08
N SER A 239 7.76 -0.40 25.59
CA SER A 239 7.66 -1.74 24.98
C SER A 239 8.56 -1.87 23.76
N TYR A 240 8.58 -0.85 22.89
CA TYR A 240 9.48 -0.80 21.73
C TYR A 240 10.95 -0.82 22.14
N ILE A 241 11.34 0.02 23.12
CA ILE A 241 12.71 0.09 23.63
C ILE A 241 13.16 -1.24 24.22
N ASN A 242 12.30 -1.86 25.04
CA ASN A 242 12.59 -3.14 25.66
C ASN A 242 12.73 -4.25 24.62
N TRP A 243 11.81 -4.31 23.65
CA TRP A 243 11.89 -5.25 22.53
C TRP A 243 13.20 -5.08 21.75
N TYR A 244 13.57 -3.84 21.40
CA TYR A 244 14.80 -3.56 20.65
C TYR A 244 16.05 -3.94 21.45
N ARG A 245 16.12 -3.55 22.74
CA ARG A 245 17.24 -3.84 23.63
C ARG A 245 17.46 -5.35 23.82
N ASN A 246 16.39 -6.13 23.81
CA ASN A 246 16.44 -7.59 23.92
C ASN A 246 16.74 -8.27 22.57
N GLY A 247 17.23 -7.53 21.58
CA GLY A 247 17.60 -8.04 20.26
C GLY A 247 16.40 -8.33 19.36
N GLY A 248 15.21 -7.79 19.65
CA GLY A 248 13.98 -8.06 18.92
C GLY A 248 14.12 -7.88 17.41
N ALA A 249 14.79 -6.82 16.95
CA ALA A 249 15.04 -6.59 15.52
C ALA A 249 15.85 -7.72 14.87
N SER A 250 16.90 -8.22 15.54
CA SER A 250 17.70 -9.34 15.03
C SER A 250 16.91 -10.65 15.03
N HIS A 251 16.10 -10.90 16.06
CA HIS A 251 15.22 -12.07 16.11
C HIS A 251 14.16 -12.02 15.01
N TRP A 252 13.54 -10.85 14.79
CA TRP A 252 12.57 -10.64 13.71
C TRP A 252 13.17 -10.91 12.33
N TYR A 253 14.36 -10.34 12.06
CA TYR A 253 15.09 -10.59 10.82
C TYR A 253 15.30 -12.10 10.61
N GLN A 254 15.85 -12.80 11.61
CA GLN A 254 16.11 -14.23 11.49
C GLN A 254 14.82 -15.05 11.30
N LYS A 255 13.74 -14.69 12.00
CA LYS A 255 12.43 -15.34 11.90
C LYS A 255 11.86 -15.24 10.49
N LYS A 256 11.91 -14.05 9.88
CA LYS A 256 11.37 -13.82 8.53
C LYS A 256 12.29 -14.31 7.41
N SER A 257 13.60 -14.20 7.57
CA SER A 257 14.56 -14.73 6.59
C SER A 257 14.60 -16.26 6.53
N LYS A 258 14.23 -16.97 7.61
CA LYS A 258 14.23 -18.45 7.66
C LYS A 258 12.86 -19.08 7.42
N ALA A 259 11.80 -18.29 7.30
CA ALA A 259 10.46 -18.82 7.09
C ALA A 259 10.40 -19.55 5.74
N GLN A 260 10.09 -20.85 5.77
CA GLN A 260 9.94 -21.63 4.54
C GLN A 260 8.64 -21.21 3.83
N PRO A 261 8.62 -21.19 2.48
CA PRO A 261 7.44 -20.81 1.71
C PRO A 261 6.17 -21.55 2.15
N ASP A 262 6.29 -22.80 2.60
CA ASP A 262 5.18 -23.70 2.93
C ASP A 262 4.45 -23.37 4.24
N GLU A 263 5.06 -22.67 5.20
CA GLU A 263 4.39 -22.28 6.47
C GLU A 263 3.57 -20.98 6.35
N LEU A 264 3.84 -20.15 5.34
CA LEU A 264 3.08 -18.93 5.01
C LEU A 264 2.03 -19.17 3.91
N ASN A 265 1.87 -20.43 3.48
CA ASN A 265 1.28 -20.85 2.21
C ASN A 265 -0.19 -21.33 2.29
N GLU A 266 -1.02 -20.76 3.15
CA GLU A 266 -2.45 -20.64 2.79
C GLU A 266 -2.63 -19.49 1.74
N ALA A 267 -1.88 -19.69 0.64
CA ALA A 267 -1.81 -19.10 -0.69
C ALA A 267 -2.40 -17.69 -0.93
N ILE A 268 -1.57 -16.66 -0.73
CA ILE A 268 -1.60 -15.47 -1.60
C ILE A 268 -0.53 -15.67 -2.68
N GLN A 269 -0.91 -16.23 -3.83
CA GLN A 269 -0.03 -16.28 -4.99
C GLN A 269 0.21 -14.84 -5.48
N LEU A 270 1.42 -14.32 -5.30
CA LEU A 270 1.78 -12.99 -5.80
C LEU A 270 1.77 -13.03 -7.34
N PRO A 271 1.05 -12.11 -8.00
CA PRO A 271 0.90 -12.21 -9.44
C PRO A 271 2.14 -11.66 -10.14
N GLU A 272 2.76 -12.41 -11.05
CA GLU A 272 3.94 -11.98 -11.81
C GLU A 272 3.64 -10.79 -12.74
N LEU A 273 4.59 -9.89 -12.97
CA LEU A 273 4.35 -8.69 -13.81
C LEU A 273 3.96 -9.07 -15.24
N ASP A 274 4.52 -10.16 -15.75
CA ASP A 274 4.25 -10.69 -17.10
C ASP A 274 2.78 -11.10 -17.28
N SER A 275 2.06 -11.37 -16.18
CA SER A 275 0.61 -11.59 -16.20
C SER A 275 -0.20 -10.31 -16.51
N TYR A 276 0.41 -9.13 -16.33
CA TYR A 276 -0.19 -7.82 -16.60
C TYR A 276 0.42 -7.10 -17.81
N GLN A 277 1.45 -7.68 -18.45
CA GLN A 277 2.01 -7.11 -19.67
C GLN A 277 0.93 -7.00 -20.75
N PHE A 278 0.70 -5.78 -21.19
CA PHE A 278 -0.34 -5.48 -22.17
C PHE A 278 0.14 -5.90 -23.55
N ILE A 279 -0.66 -6.70 -24.27
CA ILE A 279 -0.40 -6.94 -25.69
C ILE A 279 -0.51 -5.58 -26.38
N ARG A 280 0.61 -5.09 -26.96
CA ARG A 280 0.67 -3.78 -27.61
C ARG A 280 -0.54 -3.60 -28.54
N THR A 281 -1.18 -2.44 -28.52
CA THR A 281 -2.43 -2.19 -29.27
C THR A 281 -2.31 -2.54 -30.76
N GLY A 282 -1.15 -2.31 -31.37
CA GLY A 282 -0.88 -2.72 -32.75
C GLY A 282 -0.89 -4.24 -32.94
N LEU A 283 -0.20 -4.98 -32.07
CA LEU A 283 -0.22 -6.45 -32.08
C LEU A 283 -1.62 -6.98 -31.80
N TRP A 284 -2.34 -6.38 -30.84
CA TRP A 284 -3.72 -6.72 -30.53
C TRP A 284 -4.63 -6.57 -31.75
N TRP A 285 -4.52 -5.45 -32.46
CA TRP A 285 -5.23 -5.19 -33.71
C TRP A 285 -4.89 -6.22 -34.79
N GLU A 286 -3.60 -6.55 -34.96
CA GLU A 286 -3.15 -7.54 -35.93
C GLU A 286 -3.70 -8.94 -35.65
N ILE A 287 -3.76 -9.35 -34.38
CA ILE A 287 -4.34 -10.65 -34.01
C ILE A 287 -5.84 -10.69 -34.28
N LEU A 288 -6.58 -9.64 -33.91
CA LEU A 288 -8.02 -9.59 -34.20
C LEU A 288 -8.29 -9.55 -35.71
N ALA A 289 -7.48 -8.82 -36.47
CA ALA A 289 -7.59 -8.77 -37.92
C ALA A 289 -7.27 -10.14 -38.55
N ARG A 290 -6.22 -10.83 -38.07
CA ARG A 290 -5.86 -12.19 -38.53
C ARG A 290 -7.02 -13.16 -38.30
N ASP A 291 -7.66 -13.09 -37.14
CA ASP A 291 -8.75 -14.00 -36.76
C ASP A 291 -10.13 -13.50 -37.24
N ASN A 292 -10.15 -12.62 -38.25
CA ASN A 292 -11.34 -12.08 -38.89
C ASN A 292 -12.36 -11.44 -37.93
N TRP A 293 -11.90 -10.87 -36.82
CA TRP A 293 -12.76 -10.30 -35.78
C TRP A 293 -13.79 -11.31 -35.26
N THR A 294 -13.37 -12.57 -35.16
CA THR A 294 -14.18 -13.70 -34.70
C THR A 294 -13.47 -14.48 -33.59
N CYS A 295 -14.26 -15.07 -32.70
CA CYS A 295 -13.72 -15.97 -31.68
C CYS A 295 -13.30 -17.29 -32.34
N CYS A 296 -12.03 -17.65 -32.21
CA CYS A 296 -11.44 -18.89 -32.73
C CYS A 296 -12.15 -20.14 -32.17
N SER A 297 -12.59 -20.11 -30.91
CA SER A 297 -13.30 -21.23 -30.28
C SER A 297 -14.74 -21.42 -30.76
N CYS A 298 -15.56 -20.37 -30.82
CA CYS A 298 -17.01 -20.49 -31.02
C CYS A 298 -17.54 -19.83 -32.30
N GLY A 299 -16.66 -19.22 -33.11
CA GLY A 299 -16.99 -18.55 -34.37
C GLY A 299 -17.78 -17.25 -34.24
N ARG A 300 -18.20 -16.84 -33.03
CA ARG A 300 -18.97 -15.61 -32.84
C ARG A 300 -18.13 -14.38 -33.14
N SER A 301 -18.75 -13.37 -33.75
CA SER A 301 -18.13 -12.10 -34.14
C SER A 301 -18.77 -10.88 -33.47
N VAL A 302 -18.01 -9.79 -33.35
CA VAL A 302 -18.52 -8.51 -32.82
C VAL A 302 -19.70 -8.01 -33.65
N LYS A 303 -19.58 -8.04 -34.98
CA LYS A 303 -20.59 -7.48 -35.91
C LYS A 303 -21.92 -8.20 -35.87
N GLN A 304 -21.92 -9.53 -35.76
CA GLN A 304 -23.16 -10.32 -35.81
C GLN A 304 -23.76 -10.58 -34.43
N HIS A 305 -22.94 -10.61 -33.37
CA HIS A 305 -23.39 -11.08 -32.06
C HIS A 305 -23.21 -10.04 -30.94
N GLY A 306 -22.61 -8.88 -31.21
CA GLY A 306 -22.41 -7.82 -30.22
C GLY A 306 -21.52 -8.22 -29.05
N ILE A 307 -20.61 -9.19 -29.25
CA ILE A 307 -19.75 -9.71 -28.19
C ILE A 307 -18.43 -8.95 -28.09
N THR A 308 -17.79 -9.00 -26.92
CA THR A 308 -16.42 -8.53 -26.71
C THR A 308 -15.41 -9.63 -27.05
N LEU A 309 -14.40 -9.28 -27.84
CA LEU A 309 -13.26 -10.14 -28.15
C LEU A 309 -12.03 -9.73 -27.34
N HIS A 310 -11.23 -10.73 -27.00
CA HIS A 310 -9.96 -10.62 -26.30
C HIS A 310 -8.89 -11.34 -27.10
N VAL A 311 -7.66 -10.89 -26.98
CA VAL A 311 -6.49 -11.66 -27.43
C VAL A 311 -6.01 -12.49 -26.24
N ASP A 312 -6.03 -13.80 -26.42
CA ASP A 312 -5.66 -14.82 -25.45
C ASP A 312 -4.40 -15.57 -25.90
N HIS A 313 -3.66 -16.11 -24.94
CA HIS A 313 -2.48 -16.92 -25.19
C HIS A 313 -2.85 -18.39 -25.36
N ILE A 314 -2.43 -19.02 -26.44
CA ILE A 314 -2.57 -20.47 -26.68
C ILE A 314 -1.91 -21.21 -25.52
N LEU A 315 -0.58 -21.22 -25.41
CA LEU A 315 0.09 -21.60 -24.17
C LEU A 315 -0.12 -20.47 -23.16
N PRO A 316 -0.83 -20.69 -22.03
CA PRO A 316 -1.08 -19.63 -21.07
C PRO A 316 0.22 -19.00 -20.57
N ARG A 317 0.25 -17.68 -20.35
CA ARG A 317 1.44 -16.99 -19.82
C ARG A 317 1.97 -17.61 -18.54
N SER A 318 1.08 -18.00 -17.63
CA SER A 318 1.42 -18.68 -16.37
C SER A 318 2.11 -20.05 -16.54
N LYS A 319 2.20 -20.55 -17.78
CA LYS A 319 2.89 -21.79 -18.16
C LYS A 319 4.05 -21.51 -19.14
N GLY A 320 4.53 -20.28 -19.21
CA GLY A 320 5.66 -19.88 -20.06
C GLY A 320 5.29 -19.47 -21.49
N GLY A 321 4.02 -19.13 -21.76
CA GLY A 321 3.59 -18.63 -23.06
C GLY A 321 4.11 -17.23 -23.37
N ASP A 322 4.70 -17.06 -24.55
CA ASP A 322 5.22 -15.77 -25.03
C ASP A 322 4.14 -14.87 -25.67
N ASP A 323 4.47 -13.60 -25.89
CA ASP A 323 3.61 -12.62 -26.57
C ASP A 323 3.79 -12.65 -28.11
N THR A 324 4.31 -13.75 -28.68
CA THR A 324 4.49 -13.85 -30.13
C THR A 324 3.14 -14.05 -30.83
N LYS A 325 3.02 -13.59 -32.08
CA LYS A 325 1.80 -13.80 -32.88
C LYS A 325 1.38 -15.26 -32.93
N GLN A 326 2.36 -16.16 -32.92
CA GLN A 326 2.19 -17.60 -32.98
C GLN A 326 1.48 -18.15 -31.74
N ASN A 327 1.74 -17.57 -30.57
CA ASN A 327 1.11 -17.98 -29.31
C ASN A 327 -0.19 -17.20 -28.99
N LEU A 328 -0.62 -16.26 -29.84
CA LEU A 328 -1.83 -15.47 -29.60
C LEU A 328 -3.00 -15.93 -30.47
N GLN A 329 -4.22 -15.86 -29.91
CA GLN A 329 -5.50 -16.19 -30.56
C GLN A 329 -6.64 -15.29 -30.07
N THR A 330 -7.69 -15.14 -30.88
CA THR A 330 -8.85 -14.31 -30.54
C THR A 330 -9.94 -15.14 -29.87
N LEU A 331 -10.32 -14.80 -28.63
CA LEU A 331 -11.43 -15.45 -27.93
C LEU A 331 -12.48 -14.44 -27.45
N CYS A 332 -13.75 -14.85 -27.49
CA CYS A 332 -14.79 -14.09 -26.79
C CYS A 332 -14.63 -14.24 -25.28
N MET A 333 -15.16 -13.29 -24.51
CA MET A 333 -15.09 -13.31 -23.04
C MET A 333 -15.46 -14.66 -22.42
N LYS A 334 -16.56 -15.28 -22.89
CA LYS A 334 -17.04 -16.58 -22.35
C LYS A 334 -16.05 -17.72 -22.61
N CYS A 335 -15.54 -17.82 -23.84
CA CYS A 335 -14.56 -18.84 -24.20
C CYS A 335 -13.22 -18.62 -23.50
N ASN A 336 -12.79 -17.36 -23.39
CA ASN A 336 -11.55 -16.99 -22.70
C ASN A 336 -11.59 -17.40 -21.22
N ILE A 337 -12.67 -17.04 -20.52
CA ILE A 337 -12.89 -17.44 -19.11
C ILE A 337 -12.96 -18.96 -18.98
N GLY A 338 -13.64 -19.65 -19.92
CA GLY A 338 -13.76 -21.10 -19.92
C GLY A 338 -12.41 -21.82 -20.10
N LYS A 339 -11.56 -21.30 -21.01
CA LYS A 339 -10.20 -21.81 -21.24
C LYS A 339 -9.30 -21.60 -20.03
N SER A 340 -9.30 -20.38 -19.48
CA SER A 340 -8.45 -20.00 -18.34
C SER A 340 -6.98 -20.41 -18.60
N ASN A 341 -6.23 -20.71 -17.54
CA ASN A 341 -4.88 -21.28 -17.64
C ASN A 341 -4.86 -22.82 -17.77
N ARG A 342 -6.01 -23.44 -18.03
CA ARG A 342 -6.19 -24.90 -17.94
C ARG A 342 -5.89 -25.63 -19.23
N ASP A 343 -6.04 -24.95 -20.36
CA ASP A 343 -5.89 -25.53 -21.69
C ASP A 343 -4.89 -24.70 -22.53
N SER A 344 -4.18 -25.37 -23.42
CA SER A 344 -3.22 -24.77 -24.36
C SER A 344 -3.48 -25.11 -25.83
N THR A 345 -4.72 -25.46 -26.16
CA THR A 345 -5.14 -25.77 -27.52
C THR A 345 -5.11 -24.51 -28.39
N ASP A 346 -4.53 -24.66 -29.59
CA ASP A 346 -4.65 -23.69 -30.66
C ASP A 346 -6.04 -23.82 -31.30
N LEU A 347 -6.90 -22.83 -31.07
CA LEU A 347 -8.29 -22.87 -31.52
C LEU A 347 -8.48 -22.14 -32.87
N ARG A 348 -7.39 -21.66 -33.49
CA ARG A 348 -7.44 -20.98 -34.78
C ARG A 348 -7.81 -21.98 -35.89
N ALA A 349 -8.54 -21.50 -36.89
CA ALA A 349 -9.04 -22.30 -38.02
C ALA A 349 -8.04 -22.40 -39.17
#